data_AF-A0A7W1NXZ4-F1
#
_entry.id   AF-A0A7W1NXZ4-F1
#
_cell.length_a   1.000
_cell.length_b   1.000
_cell.length_c   1.000
_cell.angle_alpha   90.00
_cell.angle_beta   90.00
_cell.angle_gamma   90.00
#
_symmetry.space_group_name_H-M   'P 1'
#
loop_
_entity.id
_entity.type
_entity.pdbx_description
1 polymer ?
#
loop_
_entity_poly.entity_id
_entity_poly.type
_entity_poly.pdbx_seq_one_letter_code
_entity_poly.pdbx_strand_id
1 'polypeptide(L)'
;DEFDPRLQGYQAAALVSIHANTCKNFGEKVTGYLIARAAARSGLGQDDGLVDCIARYYGQATGLDHRPGVTQDMSDYHSFREIQQMTPAAILELGFLLADRDILTNKQDEMAKGITDGILCFLEPNDQSLPTLEASLTPTG
;
A
#
# COMPACT_ATOMS: atom_id res chain seq x y z
N ASP A 1 13.12 -9.68 7.89
CA ASP A 1 13.06 -10.88 7.04
C ASP A 1 11.67 -11.05 6.47
N GLU A 2 11.58 -11.70 5.31
CA GLU A 2 10.32 -12.03 4.63
C GLU A 2 9.47 -13.05 5.42
N PHE A 3 10.13 -13.83 6.29
CA PHE A 3 9.49 -14.70 7.27
C PHE A 3 9.78 -14.18 8.67
N ASP A 4 8.75 -13.95 9.46
CA ASP A 4 8.89 -13.44 10.82
C ASP A 4 8.01 -14.24 11.79
N PRO A 5 8.58 -14.99 12.75
CA PRO A 5 7.80 -15.78 13.69
C PRO A 5 6.85 -14.94 14.56
N ARG A 6 7.06 -13.62 14.65
CA ARG A 6 6.17 -12.69 15.37
C ARG A 6 4.85 -12.45 14.65
N LEU A 7 4.75 -12.78 13.37
CA LEU A 7 3.50 -12.67 12.60
C LEU A 7 2.50 -13.77 12.95
N GLN A 8 2.94 -14.87 13.56
CA GLN A 8 2.08 -16.00 13.87
C GLN A 8 0.97 -15.60 14.86
N GLY A 9 -0.28 -15.60 14.39
CA GLY A 9 -1.44 -15.16 15.15
C GLY A 9 -1.43 -13.67 15.50
N TYR A 10 -0.58 -12.87 14.84
CA TYR A 10 -0.48 -11.44 15.10
C TYR A 10 -1.81 -10.76 14.82
N GLN A 11 -2.27 -9.95 15.79
CA GLN A 11 -3.49 -9.19 15.69
C GLN A 11 -3.16 -7.70 15.66
N ALA A 12 -3.70 -7.00 14.66
CA ALA A 12 -3.52 -5.56 14.52
C ALA A 12 -4.77 -4.91 13.91
N ALA A 13 -4.78 -3.59 13.89
CA ALA A 13 -5.81 -2.82 13.20
C ALA A 13 -5.73 -3.00 11.68
N ALA A 14 -4.52 -3.16 11.13
CA ALA A 14 -4.25 -3.50 9.74
C ALA A 14 -2.82 -4.06 9.59
N LEU A 15 -2.59 -4.83 8.52
CA LEU A 15 -1.27 -5.19 8.01
C LEU A 15 -1.14 -4.70 6.56
N VAL A 16 -0.05 -4.00 6.25
CA VAL A 16 0.24 -3.55 4.88
C VAL A 16 1.63 -4.03 4.49
N SER A 17 1.72 -4.91 3.50
CA SER A 17 2.98 -5.32 2.89
C SER A 17 3.36 -4.35 1.77
N ILE A 18 4.57 -3.81 1.78
CA ILE A 18 5.04 -2.82 0.81
C ILE A 18 6.12 -3.45 -0.08
N HIS A 19 5.88 -3.47 -1.38
CA HIS A 19 6.74 -4.08 -2.40
C HIS A 19 7.01 -3.08 -3.54
N ALA A 20 7.99 -3.37 -4.38
CA ALA A 20 8.15 -2.74 -5.68
C ALA A 20 8.13 -3.84 -6.75
N ASN A 21 7.40 -3.61 -7.84
CA ASN A 21 7.27 -4.58 -8.92
C ASN A 21 8.58 -4.64 -9.73
N THR A 22 8.69 -5.59 -10.65
CA THR A 22 9.88 -5.95 -11.40
C THR A 22 10.58 -4.80 -12.14
N CYS A 23 11.89 -4.97 -12.39
CA CYS A 23 12.69 -4.16 -13.30
C CYS A 23 12.75 -4.71 -14.74
N LYS A 24 11.95 -5.75 -15.04
CA LYS A 24 11.93 -6.40 -16.37
C LYS A 24 11.53 -5.41 -17.46
N ASN A 25 12.24 -5.48 -18.60
CA ASN A 25 11.85 -4.79 -19.82
C ASN A 25 10.82 -5.65 -20.58
N PHE A 26 9.62 -5.10 -20.82
CA PHE A 26 8.53 -5.77 -21.53
C PHE A 26 8.46 -5.42 -23.02
N GLY A 27 9.39 -4.59 -23.53
CA GLY A 27 9.32 -4.02 -24.88
C GLY A 27 8.39 -2.80 -24.98
N GLU A 28 7.70 -2.47 -23.90
CA GLU A 28 6.85 -1.31 -23.73
C GLU A 28 6.99 -0.72 -22.33
N LYS A 29 6.52 0.52 -22.13
CA LYS A 29 6.53 1.16 -20.82
C LYS A 29 5.39 0.59 -19.97
N VAL A 30 5.74 -0.21 -18.96
CA VAL A 30 4.80 -0.69 -17.93
C VAL A 30 5.03 0.09 -16.64
N THR A 31 4.01 0.82 -16.19
CA THR A 31 4.06 1.83 -15.11
C THR A 31 2.76 1.82 -14.32
N GLY A 32 2.82 2.23 -13.06
CA GLY A 32 1.67 2.31 -12.16
C GLY A 32 1.75 1.30 -11.02
N TYR A 33 0.83 1.40 -10.07
CA TYR A 33 0.84 0.60 -8.84
C TYR A 33 -0.21 -0.50 -8.86
N LEU A 34 0.03 -1.56 -8.08
CA LEU A 34 -0.93 -2.64 -7.86
C LEU A 34 -1.20 -2.78 -6.38
N ILE A 35 -2.44 -3.09 -6.02
CA ILE A 35 -2.81 -3.37 -4.64
C ILE A 35 -3.79 -4.53 -4.57
N ALA A 36 -3.62 -5.40 -3.58
CA ALA A 36 -4.47 -6.56 -3.40
C ALA A 36 -4.81 -6.79 -1.92
N ARG A 37 -6.01 -7.29 -1.68
CA ARG A 37 -6.40 -7.88 -0.40
C ARG A 37 -5.93 -9.32 -0.28
N ALA A 38 -5.89 -9.82 0.96
CA ALA A 38 -5.68 -11.24 1.24
C ALA A 38 -6.82 -12.13 0.68
N ALA A 39 -6.53 -12.97 -0.32
CA ALA A 39 -7.48 -13.90 -0.92
C ALA A 39 -7.92 -15.00 0.07
N ALA A 40 -7.01 -15.48 0.93
CA ALA A 40 -7.28 -16.57 1.88
C ALA A 40 -8.39 -16.25 2.91
N ARG A 41 -8.88 -15.00 2.97
CA ARG A 41 -9.74 -14.50 4.05
C ARG A 41 -10.93 -13.66 3.57
N SER A 42 -11.29 -13.77 2.28
CA SER A 42 -12.38 -12.98 1.69
C SER A 42 -13.67 -13.07 2.52
N GLY A 43 -14.14 -11.93 3.03
CA GLY A 43 -15.43 -11.80 3.71
C GLY A 43 -15.42 -11.84 5.25
N LEU A 44 -14.25 -11.97 5.89
CA LEU A 44 -14.14 -11.96 7.36
C LEU A 44 -13.46 -10.70 7.92
N GLY A 45 -12.62 -10.03 7.14
CA GLY A 45 -12.00 -8.73 7.46
C GLY A 45 -12.58 -7.57 6.65
N GLN A 46 -12.27 -6.34 7.06
CA GLN A 46 -12.57 -5.12 6.29
C GLN A 46 -11.48 -4.84 5.23
N ASP A 47 -10.99 -5.89 4.56
CA ASP A 47 -9.85 -5.82 3.64
C ASP A 47 -10.13 -4.89 2.45
N ASP A 48 -11.35 -4.96 1.90
CA ASP A 48 -11.75 -4.11 0.77
C ASP A 48 -11.68 -2.62 1.15
N GLY A 49 -12.11 -2.26 2.37
CA GLY A 49 -12.01 -0.87 2.85
C GLY A 49 -10.56 -0.39 2.99
N LEU A 50 -9.67 -1.24 3.50
CA LEU A 50 -8.24 -0.94 3.59
C LEU A 50 -7.63 -0.75 2.20
N VAL A 51 -7.91 -1.64 1.27
CA VAL A 51 -7.43 -1.57 -0.12
C VAL A 51 -7.95 -0.31 -0.81
N ASP A 52 -9.24 -0.01 -0.70
CA ASP A 52 -9.86 1.15 -1.35
C ASP A 52 -9.28 2.48 -0.85
N CYS A 53 -9.11 2.62 0.47
CA CYS A 53 -8.49 3.81 1.05
C CYS A 53 -7.02 3.96 0.60
N ILE A 54 -6.20 2.91 0.70
CA ILE A 54 -4.79 2.99 0.27
C ILE A 54 -4.69 3.25 -1.23
N ALA A 55 -5.49 2.56 -2.06
CA ALA A 55 -5.49 2.77 -3.50
C ALA A 55 -5.77 4.23 -3.84
N ARG A 56 -6.79 4.84 -3.23
CA ARG A 56 -7.16 6.23 -3.47
C ARG A 56 -6.04 7.20 -3.11
N TYR A 57 -5.55 7.15 -1.87
CA TYR A 57 -4.59 8.16 -1.38
C TYR A 57 -3.18 7.96 -1.95
N TYR A 58 -2.77 6.72 -2.20
CA TYR A 58 -1.50 6.46 -2.88
C TYR A 58 -1.50 6.97 -4.32
N GLY A 59 -2.57 6.71 -5.09
CA GLY A 59 -2.71 7.24 -6.45
C GLY A 59 -2.72 8.77 -6.48
N GLN A 60 -3.40 9.43 -5.53
CA GLN A 60 -3.41 10.90 -5.42
C GLN A 60 -2.05 11.48 -5.09
N ALA A 61 -1.32 10.88 -4.14
CA ALA A 61 -0.01 11.38 -3.71
C ALA A 61 1.07 11.21 -4.78
N THR A 62 1.00 10.13 -5.56
CA THR A 62 2.04 9.76 -6.52
C THR A 62 1.74 10.17 -7.97
N GLY A 63 0.47 10.35 -8.31
CA GLY A 63 0.02 10.52 -9.69
C GLY A 63 0.17 9.26 -10.56
N LEU A 64 0.53 8.12 -9.98
CA LEU A 64 0.57 6.84 -10.68
C LEU A 64 -0.84 6.30 -10.90
N ASP A 65 -1.04 5.58 -12.01
CA ASP A 65 -2.31 4.91 -12.29
C ASP A 65 -2.44 3.61 -11.48
N HIS A 66 -3.65 3.33 -10.99
CA HIS A 66 -3.99 2.02 -10.45
C HIS A 66 -4.06 1.01 -11.59
N ARG A 67 -3.14 0.04 -11.60
CA ARG A 67 -3.11 -0.99 -12.62
C ARG A 67 -4.00 -2.19 -12.27
N PRO A 68 -4.75 -2.73 -13.25
CA PRO A 68 -5.31 -4.06 -13.14
C PRO A 68 -4.20 -5.12 -13.29
N GLY A 69 -4.51 -6.37 -12.92
CA GLY A 69 -3.59 -7.50 -13.12
C GLY A 69 -2.86 -7.97 -11.87
N VAL A 70 -3.48 -7.80 -10.69
CA VAL A 70 -3.06 -8.46 -9.44
C VAL A 70 -2.83 -9.95 -9.70
N THR A 71 -1.64 -10.44 -9.33
CA THR A 71 -1.29 -11.86 -9.49
C THR A 71 -1.83 -12.69 -8.34
N GLN A 72 -1.89 -14.01 -8.54
CA GLN A 72 -2.22 -14.94 -7.47
C GLN A 72 -1.26 -14.78 -6.28
N ASP A 73 0.04 -14.62 -6.56
CA ASP A 73 1.09 -14.47 -5.55
C ASP A 73 0.89 -13.24 -4.64
N MET A 74 0.37 -12.13 -5.20
CA MET A 74 0.00 -10.97 -4.40
C MET A 74 -1.17 -11.29 -3.48
N SER A 75 -2.24 -11.89 -4.02
CA SER A 75 -3.44 -12.15 -3.24
C SER A 75 -3.28 -13.29 -2.23
N ASP A 76 -2.40 -14.25 -2.50
CA ASP A 76 -2.10 -15.42 -1.65
C ASP A 76 -0.72 -15.32 -0.97
N TYR A 77 -0.28 -14.08 -0.73
CA TYR A 77 0.98 -13.80 -0.06
C TYR A 77 1.07 -14.53 1.28
N HIS A 78 2.20 -15.21 1.56
CA HIS A 78 2.30 -16.19 2.65
C HIS A 78 2.04 -15.59 4.02
N SER A 79 2.48 -14.34 4.26
CA SER A 79 2.24 -13.66 5.54
C SER A 79 0.75 -13.46 5.85
N PHE A 80 -0.13 -13.48 4.85
CA PHE A 80 -1.58 -13.41 5.09
C PHE A 80 -2.14 -14.67 5.77
N ARG A 81 -1.45 -15.81 5.69
CA ARG A 81 -1.82 -17.05 6.39
C ARG A 81 -1.25 -17.13 7.80
N GLU A 82 -0.28 -16.28 8.13
CA GLU A 82 0.41 -16.29 9.43
C GLU A 82 -0.34 -15.44 10.45
N ILE A 83 -0.92 -14.30 10.05
CA ILE A 83 -1.60 -13.38 10.96
C ILE A 83 -3.02 -13.83 11.35
N GLN A 84 -3.58 -13.19 12.39
CA GLN A 84 -4.92 -13.47 12.86
C GLN A 84 -5.99 -13.14 11.80
N GLN A 85 -6.99 -14.02 11.64
CA GLN A 85 -7.94 -14.01 10.53
C GLN A 85 -8.78 -12.72 10.37
N MET A 86 -9.03 -12.00 11.47
CA MET A 86 -9.78 -10.74 11.49
C MET A 86 -8.89 -9.51 11.29
N THR A 87 -7.55 -9.65 11.25
CA THR A 87 -6.64 -8.54 10.96
C THR A 87 -6.71 -8.21 9.48
N PRO A 88 -7.23 -7.03 9.10
CA PRO A 88 -7.32 -6.62 7.71
C PRO A 88 -5.93 -6.56 7.07
N ALA A 89 -5.78 -7.00 5.83
CA ALA A 89 -4.47 -7.02 5.18
C ALA A 89 -4.49 -6.63 3.69
N ALA A 90 -3.48 -5.84 3.33
CA ALA A 90 -3.21 -5.43 1.95
C ALA A 90 -1.73 -5.66 1.59
N ILE A 91 -1.48 -5.88 0.31
CA ILE A 91 -0.15 -5.80 -0.31
C ILE A 91 -0.17 -4.71 -1.37
N LEU A 92 0.75 -3.76 -1.30
CA LEU A 92 0.93 -2.66 -2.23
C LEU A 92 2.25 -2.83 -2.97
N GLU A 93 2.19 -2.91 -4.28
CA GLU A 93 3.35 -2.72 -5.15
C GLU A 93 3.41 -1.26 -5.60
N LEU A 94 4.41 -0.53 -5.11
CA LEU A 94 4.55 0.92 -5.23
C LEU A 94 4.63 1.43 -6.67
N GLY A 95 5.10 0.58 -7.59
CA GLY A 95 5.41 0.92 -8.98
C GLY A 95 6.35 -0.12 -9.59
N PHE A 96 6.64 0.00 -10.88
CA PHE A 96 7.60 -0.85 -11.58
C PHE A 96 9.01 -0.27 -11.48
N LEU A 97 9.96 -1.03 -10.95
CA LEU A 97 11.34 -0.59 -10.70
C LEU A 97 12.03 0.02 -11.92
N LEU A 98 11.65 -0.36 -13.15
CA LEU A 98 12.21 0.21 -14.38
C LEU A 98 11.56 1.53 -14.77
N ALA A 99 10.23 1.57 -14.94
CA ALA A 99 9.53 2.74 -15.48
C ALA A 99 9.27 3.83 -14.43
N ASP A 100 9.16 3.44 -13.16
CA ASP A 100 8.77 4.31 -12.04
C ASP A 100 9.98 4.58 -11.11
N ARG A 101 11.21 4.33 -11.59
CA ARG A 101 12.44 4.48 -10.80
C ARG A 101 12.58 5.86 -10.16
N ASP A 102 12.21 6.92 -10.88
CA ASP A 102 12.39 8.29 -10.42
C ASP A 102 11.55 8.56 -9.16
N ILE A 103 10.26 8.27 -9.20
CA ILE A 103 9.37 8.44 -8.04
C ILE A 103 9.79 7.50 -6.89
N LEU A 104 10.18 6.25 -7.20
CA LEU A 104 10.62 5.28 -6.20
C LEU A 104 11.90 5.69 -5.45
N THR A 105 12.75 6.53 -6.06
CA THR A 105 14.06 6.90 -5.50
C THR A 105 14.18 8.34 -5.05
N ASN A 106 13.28 9.23 -5.50
CA ASN A 106 13.36 10.66 -5.22
C ASN A 106 12.12 11.24 -4.52
N LYS A 107 11.03 10.47 -4.39
CA LYS A 107 9.73 10.94 -3.89
C LYS A 107 9.18 10.08 -2.75
N GLN A 108 10.06 9.50 -1.94
CA GLN A 108 9.68 8.59 -0.85
C GLN A 108 8.75 9.22 0.17
N ASP A 109 8.94 10.51 0.48
CA ASP A 109 8.08 11.23 1.43
C ASP A 109 6.63 11.35 0.92
N GLU A 110 6.46 11.61 -0.39
CA GLU A 110 5.14 11.68 -1.03
C GLU A 110 4.46 10.31 -1.03
N MET A 111 5.21 9.24 -1.37
CA MET A 111 4.73 7.86 -1.33
C MET A 111 4.32 7.45 0.09
N ALA A 112 5.18 7.70 1.09
CA ALA A 112 4.92 7.36 2.48
C ALA A 112 3.70 8.12 3.03
N LYS A 113 3.52 9.39 2.64
CA LYS A 113 2.33 10.17 2.96
C LYS A 113 1.07 9.53 2.36
N GLY A 114 1.08 9.16 1.08
CA GLY A 114 -0.06 8.51 0.44
C GLY A 114 -0.47 7.19 1.10
N ILE A 115 0.50 6.38 1.52
CA ILE A 115 0.25 5.15 2.28
C ILE A 115 -0.35 5.46 3.65
N THR A 116 0.22 6.43 4.37
CA THR A 116 -0.23 6.80 5.72
C THR A 116 -1.63 7.38 5.70
N ASP A 117 -1.92 8.31 4.79
CA ASP A 117 -3.25 8.91 4.61
C ASP A 117 -4.29 7.83 4.25
N GLY A 118 -3.89 6.84 3.45
CA GLY A 118 -4.73 5.67 3.13
C GLY A 118 -5.01 4.78 4.34
N ILE A 119 -4.01 4.51 5.18
CA ILE A 119 -4.22 3.75 6.42
C ILE A 119 -5.12 4.54 7.38
N LEU A 120 -4.91 5.85 7.53
CA LEU A 120 -5.75 6.69 8.40
C LEU A 120 -7.19 6.76 7.91
N CYS A 121 -7.43 6.91 6.60
CA CYS A 121 -8.76 6.82 5.99
C CYS A 121 -9.50 5.55 6.41
N PHE A 122 -8.79 4.42 6.46
CA PHE A 122 -9.37 3.14 6.87
C PHE A 122 -9.67 3.07 8.37
N LEU A 123 -8.76 3.59 9.21
CA LEU A 123 -8.90 3.56 10.66
C LEU A 123 -9.91 4.59 11.19
N GLU A 124 -10.11 5.70 10.47
CA GLU A 124 -10.88 6.87 10.89
C GLU A 124 -11.99 7.21 9.88
N PRO A 125 -12.95 6.30 9.58
CA PRO A 125 -13.95 6.49 8.52
C PRO A 125 -14.90 7.69 8.74
N ASN A 126 -14.91 8.28 9.95
CA ASN A 126 -15.71 9.45 10.30
C ASN A 126 -14.92 10.78 10.26
N ASP A 127 -13.60 10.74 10.09
CA ASP A 127 -12.76 11.94 10.02
C ASP A 127 -12.44 12.25 8.54
N GLN A 128 -13.37 12.92 7.86
CA GLN A 128 -13.16 13.37 6.49
C GLN A 128 -12.24 14.61 6.40
N SER A 129 -11.62 15.01 7.50
CA SER A 129 -10.70 16.15 7.59
C SER A 129 -9.29 15.70 7.94
N LEU A 130 -8.63 14.90 7.10
CA LEU A 130 -7.18 14.76 7.22
C LEU A 130 -6.54 16.14 6.96
N PRO A 131 -5.87 16.76 7.95
CA PRO A 131 -5.24 18.04 7.73
C PRO A 131 -4.06 17.83 6.77
N THR A 132 -4.00 18.65 5.72
CA THR A 132 -2.75 18.88 4.97
C THR A 132 -1.68 19.19 6.01
N LEU A 133 -0.65 18.35 6.14
CA LEU A 133 0.51 18.67 6.96
C LEU A 133 1.02 20.03 6.47
N GLU A 134 0.75 21.08 7.24
CA GLU A 134 1.10 22.44 6.86
C GLU A 134 2.62 22.52 6.70
N ALA A 135 3.04 22.83 5.48
CA ALA A 135 4.36 23.35 5.19
C ALA A 135 4.52 24.68 5.95
N SER A 136 5.05 24.63 7.17
CA SER A 136 5.53 25.84 7.85
C SER A 136 6.75 25.53 8.70
N LEU A 137 7.89 25.47 8.02
CA LEU A 137 9.18 25.78 8.63
C LEU A 137 9.96 26.66 7.65
N THR A 138 9.54 27.91 7.51
CA THR A 138 10.45 28.98 7.05
C THR A 138 11.25 29.47 8.25
N PRO A 139 12.59 29.33 8.27
CA PRO A 139 13.41 30.03 9.25
C PRO A 139 13.56 31.49 8.79
N THR A 140 13.13 32.43 9.62
CA THR A 140 13.50 33.83 9.50
C THR A 140 14.95 34.02 9.95
N GLY A 141 15.80 34.47 9.04
CA GLY A 141 17.15 34.98 9.28
C GLY A 141 17.42 36.14 8.34
#